data_AF-A0A094IHV0-F1
#
_entry.id   AF-A0A094IHV0-F1
#
_cell.length_a   1.000
_cell.length_b   1.000
_cell.length_c   1.000
_cell.angle_alpha   90.00
_cell.angle_beta   90.00
_cell.angle_gamma   90.00
#
_symmetry.space_group_name_H-M   'P 1'
#
loop_
_entity.id
_entity.type
_entity.pdbx_description
1 polymer ?
#
loop_
_entity_poly.entity_id
_entity_poly.type
_entity_poly.pdbx_seq_one_letter_code
_entity_poly.pdbx_strand_id
1 'polypeptide(L)'
;MRLQQYLINEKGMPISAIRETDLYKKISPSKQKEFEATWKNIKKDCQPFLKQLMKQPASGTHDLLYRNMNVKGDIGSLAVRMDREPRDTPKVVHDLFDDILEDVFGYRARSKTIFCSGVESWGGSYGSSYVIFPKGSFKFLWSERVKDSYDEVCMTAIKRTLSNQYEKETKELIGKSVPDKDVDDEFDMWLYDVTNRIKYDDLNDDERKLIYMALEYNILERINYKEDNLIKAIKSEHEIMIFCKDYYYLSTYEFESLIKLFLWGSIY
;
A
#
# COMPACT_ATOMS: atom_id res chain seq x y z
N MET A 1 -2.39 -27.80 36.79
CA MET A 1 -1.43 -27.00 35.99
C MET A 1 -2.24 -26.03 35.11
N ARG A 2 -2.51 -24.81 35.61
CA ARG A 2 -3.39 -23.81 34.96
C ARG A 2 -2.59 -22.98 33.95
N LEU A 3 -2.81 -23.23 32.67
CA LEU A 3 -2.34 -22.40 31.55
C LEU A 3 -3.25 -21.16 31.39
N GLN A 4 -3.17 -20.20 32.32
CA GLN A 4 -3.82 -18.89 32.17
C GLN A 4 -2.96 -17.77 32.78
N GLN A 5 -1.69 -17.68 32.37
CA GLN A 5 -0.83 -16.58 32.79
C GLN A 5 -0.10 -15.95 31.59
N TYR A 6 -0.64 -14.78 31.21
CA TYR A 6 -0.01 -13.62 30.57
C TYR A 6 0.93 -13.87 29.38
N LEU A 7 0.34 -14.00 28.20
CA LEU A 7 1.02 -13.63 26.96
C LEU A 7 0.60 -12.20 26.58
N ILE A 8 1.60 -11.30 26.59
CA ILE A 8 1.63 -9.88 26.14
C ILE A 8 1.01 -8.92 27.18
N ASN A 9 1.72 -8.09 27.95
CA ASN A 9 3.08 -7.49 27.83
C ASN A 9 3.57 -7.17 29.28
N GLU A 10 4.86 -7.31 29.65
CA GLU A 10 5.29 -6.94 31.02
C GLU A 10 5.16 -5.44 31.36
N LYS A 11 4.81 -4.58 30.39
CA LYS A 11 4.42 -3.19 30.66
C LYS A 11 3.22 -2.71 29.82
N GLY A 12 2.25 -3.56 29.52
CA GLY A 12 0.99 -3.12 28.93
C GLY A 12 -0.02 -2.77 30.02
N MET A 13 -0.81 -1.70 29.86
CA MET A 13 -1.88 -1.38 30.81
C MET A 13 -2.85 -2.55 30.92
N PRO A 14 -3.28 -2.94 32.13
CA PRO A 14 -4.39 -3.85 32.30
C PRO A 14 -5.64 -3.30 31.57
N ILE A 15 -6.43 -4.17 30.92
CA ILE A 15 -7.70 -3.76 30.28
C ILE A 15 -8.61 -3.02 31.28
N SER A 16 -8.58 -3.40 32.55
CA SER A 16 -9.30 -2.70 33.62
C SER A 16 -8.88 -1.24 33.76
N ALA A 17 -7.60 -0.90 33.58
CA ALA A 17 -7.13 0.48 33.60
C ALA A 17 -7.55 1.25 32.34
N ILE A 18 -7.56 0.58 31.18
CA ILE A 18 -8.03 1.18 29.92
C ILE A 18 -9.51 1.57 30.01
N ARG A 19 -10.34 0.72 30.60
CA ARG A 19 -11.78 0.96 30.79
C ARG A 19 -12.08 2.20 31.63
N GLU A 20 -11.13 2.64 32.45
CA GLU A 20 -11.30 3.84 33.28
C GLU A 20 -10.98 5.13 32.54
N THR A 21 -10.35 5.07 31.36
CA THR A 21 -10.00 6.26 30.58
C THR A 21 -11.24 6.97 30.02
N ASP A 22 -11.18 8.30 29.95
CA ASP A 22 -12.24 9.13 29.35
C ASP A 22 -12.46 8.78 27.88
N LEU A 23 -11.39 8.40 27.17
CA LEU A 23 -11.46 7.95 25.78
C LEU A 23 -12.36 6.73 25.63
N TYR A 24 -12.18 5.72 26.49
CA TYR A 24 -13.02 4.53 26.46
C TYR A 24 -14.46 4.85 26.82
N LYS A 25 -14.67 5.68 27.85
CA LYS A 25 -16.00 6.08 28.35
C LYS A 25 -16.82 6.92 27.34
N LYS A 26 -16.19 7.59 26.38
CA LYS A 26 -16.87 8.32 25.29
C LYS A 26 -17.54 7.40 24.26
N ILE A 27 -17.09 6.16 24.14
CA ILE A 27 -17.66 5.18 23.20
C ILE A 27 -18.88 4.52 23.84
N SER A 28 -19.94 4.29 23.05
CA SER A 28 -21.13 3.62 23.55
C SER A 28 -20.82 2.19 24.05
N PRO A 29 -21.51 1.67 25.08
CA PRO A 29 -21.25 0.33 25.62
C PRO A 29 -21.34 -0.80 24.59
N SER A 30 -22.21 -0.66 23.59
CA SER A 30 -22.31 -1.64 22.49
C SER A 30 -21.05 -1.65 21.63
N LYS A 31 -20.57 -0.47 21.20
CA LYS A 31 -19.33 -0.34 20.42
C LYS A 31 -18.10 -0.76 21.23
N GLN A 32 -18.05 -0.46 22.52
CA GLN A 32 -16.99 -0.94 23.42
C GLN A 32 -16.90 -2.48 23.42
N LYS A 33 -18.04 -3.16 23.60
CA LYS A 33 -18.11 -4.63 23.58
C LYS A 33 -17.68 -5.21 22.23
N GLU A 34 -18.09 -4.57 21.14
CA GLU A 34 -17.70 -4.97 19.78
C GLU A 34 -16.20 -4.78 19.54
N PHE A 35 -15.63 -3.66 19.98
CA PHE A 35 -14.21 -3.39 19.96
C PHE A 35 -13.42 -4.44 20.74
N GLU A 36 -13.79 -4.71 22.00
CA GLU A 36 -13.07 -5.69 22.82
C GLU A 36 -13.12 -7.11 22.23
N ALA A 37 -14.29 -7.50 21.69
CA ALA A 37 -14.46 -8.78 21.01
C ALA A 37 -13.57 -8.87 19.76
N THR A 38 -13.54 -7.82 18.94
CA THR A 38 -12.72 -7.78 17.73
C THR A 38 -11.23 -7.72 18.07
N TRP A 39 -10.83 -6.93 19.08
CA TRP A 39 -9.46 -6.84 19.54
C TRP A 39 -8.94 -8.18 20.05
N LYS A 40 -9.78 -8.95 20.75
CA LYS A 40 -9.45 -10.34 21.13
C LYS A 40 -9.13 -11.20 19.91
N ASN A 41 -9.88 -11.04 18.81
CA ASN A 41 -9.64 -11.78 17.58
C ASN A 41 -8.38 -11.29 16.84
N ILE A 42 -8.14 -9.96 16.79
CA ILE A 42 -6.90 -9.39 16.23
C ILE A 42 -5.68 -9.94 16.95
N LYS A 43 -5.70 -9.94 18.29
CA LYS A 43 -4.63 -10.54 19.09
C LYS A 43 -4.45 -12.02 18.83
N LYS A 44 -5.48 -12.75 18.41
CA LYS A 44 -5.34 -14.18 18.10
C LYS A 44 -4.80 -14.40 16.69
N ASP A 45 -5.40 -13.73 15.71
CA ASP A 45 -5.28 -14.07 14.30
C ASP A 45 -4.19 -13.25 13.58
N CYS A 46 -3.81 -12.08 14.11
CA CYS A 46 -2.84 -11.16 13.50
C CYS A 46 -1.45 -11.22 14.17
N GLN A 47 -1.15 -12.31 14.87
CA GLN A 47 0.09 -12.46 15.64
C GLN A 47 1.38 -12.17 14.84
N PRO A 48 1.56 -12.65 13.60
CA PRO A 48 2.75 -12.32 12.81
C PRO A 48 2.93 -10.82 12.60
N PHE A 49 1.84 -10.12 12.28
CA PHE A 49 1.85 -8.67 12.06
C PHE A 49 2.12 -7.92 13.37
N LEU A 50 1.38 -8.24 14.44
CA LEU A 50 1.56 -7.61 15.75
C LEU A 50 2.99 -7.78 16.28
N LYS A 51 3.60 -8.94 16.10
CA LYS A 51 5.00 -9.18 16.50
C LYS A 51 5.98 -8.28 15.77
N GLN A 52 5.77 -8.01 14.48
CA GLN A 52 6.60 -7.08 13.74
C GLN A 52 6.35 -5.64 14.20
N LEU A 53 5.07 -5.25 14.33
CA LEU A 53 4.66 -3.93 14.79
C LEU A 53 5.20 -3.59 16.19
N MET A 54 5.19 -4.55 17.13
CA MET A 54 5.69 -4.33 18.48
C MET A 54 7.22 -4.24 18.60
N LYS A 55 7.99 -4.45 17.51
CA LYS A 55 9.44 -4.17 17.50
C LYS A 55 9.75 -2.66 17.50
N GLN A 56 8.74 -1.83 17.25
CA GLN A 56 8.86 -0.38 17.28
C GLN A 56 9.19 0.11 18.71
N PRO A 57 10.12 1.07 18.87
CA PRO A 57 10.12 1.88 20.08
C PRO A 57 8.77 2.60 20.14
N ALA A 58 8.18 2.66 21.31
CA ALA A 58 6.87 3.25 21.48
C ALA A 58 6.99 4.79 21.50
N SER A 59 7.24 5.37 20.32
CA SER A 59 7.46 6.81 20.11
C SER A 59 6.19 7.60 19.79
N GLY A 60 5.03 7.05 20.16
CA GLY A 60 3.81 7.83 20.39
C GLY A 60 2.91 8.13 19.18
N THR A 61 3.42 8.24 17.96
CA THR A 61 2.58 8.71 16.85
C THR A 61 3.03 8.12 15.51
N HIS A 62 2.09 7.49 14.78
CA HIS A 62 2.16 7.15 13.34
C HIS A 62 2.65 5.75 12.94
N ASP A 63 2.54 4.77 13.84
CA ASP A 63 3.01 3.40 13.58
C ASP A 63 1.88 2.40 13.32
N LEU A 64 0.89 2.77 12.50
CA LEU A 64 -0.22 1.90 12.12
C LEU A 64 -0.35 1.82 10.60
N LEU A 65 -0.95 0.74 10.10
CA LEU A 65 -1.31 0.64 8.69
C LEU A 65 -2.71 1.20 8.49
N TYR A 66 -2.81 2.24 7.68
CA TYR A 66 -4.04 2.92 7.34
C TYR A 66 -4.49 2.55 5.93
N ARG A 67 -5.81 2.50 5.74
CA ARG A 67 -6.44 2.31 4.45
C ARG A 67 -7.77 3.05 4.37
N ASN A 68 -7.97 3.80 3.30
CA ASN A 68 -9.27 4.36 2.96
C ASN A 68 -10.17 3.32 2.30
N MET A 69 -11.42 3.19 2.78
CA MET A 69 -12.40 2.25 2.24
C MET A 69 -13.83 2.78 2.35
N ASN A 70 -14.69 2.35 1.42
CA ASN A 70 -16.14 2.53 1.49
C ASN A 70 -16.80 1.27 2.06
N VAL A 71 -16.70 1.07 3.37
CA VAL A 71 -17.28 -0.10 4.06
C VAL A 71 -18.40 0.35 5.00
N LYS A 72 -19.39 -0.52 5.24
CA LYS A 72 -20.44 -0.24 6.21
C LYS A 72 -19.95 -0.60 7.61
N GLY A 73 -20.00 0.36 8.53
CA GLY A 73 -19.65 0.18 9.93
C GLY A 73 -18.22 0.58 10.28
N ASP A 74 -17.97 0.66 11.59
CA ASP A 74 -16.72 1.16 12.16
C ASP A 74 -15.68 0.07 12.40
N ILE A 75 -16.10 -1.19 12.45
CA ILE A 75 -15.23 -2.31 12.78
C ILE A 75 -15.71 -3.59 12.09
N GLY A 76 -14.78 -4.45 11.73
CA GLY A 76 -15.12 -5.72 11.11
C GLY A 76 -13.93 -6.43 10.49
N SER A 77 -14.21 -7.31 9.54
CA SER A 77 -13.18 -7.95 8.74
C SER A 77 -13.64 -8.20 7.32
N LEU A 78 -12.68 -8.21 6.39
CA LEU A 78 -12.91 -8.42 4.97
C LEU A 78 -11.89 -9.41 4.41
N ALA A 79 -12.30 -10.13 3.37
CA ALA A 79 -11.37 -10.82 2.48
C ALA A 79 -10.73 -9.82 1.52
N VAL A 80 -9.48 -10.08 1.11
CA VAL A 80 -8.84 -9.33 0.04
C VAL A 80 -9.58 -9.59 -1.27
N ARG A 81 -9.89 -8.51 -1.99
CA ARG A 81 -10.54 -8.60 -3.30
C ARG A 81 -9.57 -9.21 -4.31
N MET A 82 -10.04 -10.25 -5.01
CA MET A 82 -9.30 -10.92 -6.07
C MET A 82 -9.74 -10.48 -7.48
N ASP A 83 -10.79 -9.66 -7.54
CA ASP A 83 -11.46 -9.16 -8.74
C ASP A 83 -11.25 -7.65 -8.93
N ARG A 84 -10.08 -7.15 -8.53
CA ARG A 84 -9.78 -5.72 -8.61
C ARG A 84 -9.51 -5.33 -10.06
N GLU A 85 -10.25 -4.35 -10.54
CA GLU A 85 -9.91 -3.59 -11.74
C GLU A 85 -9.31 -2.24 -11.34
N PRO A 86 -8.32 -1.72 -12.09
CA PRO A 86 -7.75 -0.41 -11.82
C PRO A 86 -8.79 0.69 -12.08
N ARG A 87 -8.79 1.70 -11.20
CA ARG A 87 -9.67 2.87 -11.35
C ARG A 87 -9.10 3.87 -12.35
N ASP A 88 -7.83 4.21 -12.18
CA ASP A 88 -7.16 5.29 -12.91
C ASP A 88 -6.03 4.79 -13.81
N THR A 89 -5.44 3.63 -13.50
CA THR A 89 -4.39 3.02 -14.34
C THR A 89 -5.02 2.31 -15.54
N PRO A 90 -4.56 2.58 -16.78
CA PRO A 90 -4.96 1.79 -17.94
C PRO A 90 -4.74 0.30 -17.70
N LYS A 91 -5.72 -0.53 -18.08
CA LYS A 91 -5.71 -1.97 -17.75
C LYS A 91 -4.44 -2.68 -18.20
N VAL A 92 -4.00 -2.43 -19.42
CA VAL A 92 -2.75 -3.01 -19.94
C VAL A 92 -1.53 -2.66 -19.09
N VAL A 93 -1.39 -1.41 -18.64
CA VAL A 93 -0.26 -1.00 -17.79
C VAL A 93 -0.36 -1.67 -16.42
N HIS A 94 -1.56 -1.73 -15.86
CA HIS A 94 -1.81 -2.43 -14.60
C HIS A 94 -1.42 -3.92 -14.69
N ASP A 95 -1.85 -4.60 -15.75
CA ASP A 95 -1.61 -6.04 -15.93
C ASP A 95 -0.12 -6.33 -16.19
N LEU A 96 0.56 -5.53 -17.03
CA LEU A 96 2.02 -5.65 -17.23
C LEU A 96 2.80 -5.40 -15.93
N PHE A 97 2.39 -4.41 -15.12
CA PHE A 97 3.00 -4.15 -13.82
C PHE A 97 2.81 -5.35 -12.88
N ASP A 98 1.60 -5.92 -12.83
CA ASP A 98 1.33 -7.12 -12.05
C ASP A 98 2.18 -8.31 -12.46
N ASP A 99 2.37 -8.52 -13.76
CA ASP A 99 3.18 -9.61 -14.30
C ASP A 99 4.66 -9.45 -13.92
N ILE A 100 5.21 -8.24 -14.04
CA ILE A 100 6.59 -7.95 -13.61
C ILE A 100 6.76 -8.20 -12.11
N LEU A 101 5.81 -7.76 -11.27
CA LEU A 101 5.90 -8.00 -9.83
C LEU A 101 5.73 -9.49 -9.49
N GLU A 102 4.93 -10.24 -10.24
CA GLU A 102 4.79 -11.68 -10.08
C GLU A 102 6.08 -12.41 -10.44
N ASP A 103 6.75 -12.03 -11.52
CA ASP A 103 8.03 -12.61 -11.92
C ASP A 103 9.14 -12.37 -10.89
N VAL A 104 9.14 -11.19 -10.25
CA VAL A 104 10.20 -10.78 -9.30
C VAL A 104 9.92 -11.28 -7.88
N PHE A 105 8.69 -11.17 -7.40
CA PHE A 105 8.31 -11.42 -6.00
C PHE A 105 7.41 -12.64 -5.80
N GLY A 106 6.91 -13.24 -6.89
CA GLY A 106 6.07 -14.43 -6.88
C GLY A 106 4.59 -14.17 -6.61
N TYR A 107 4.11 -12.93 -6.74
CA TYR A 107 2.68 -12.60 -6.66
C TYR A 107 2.31 -11.28 -7.34
N ARG A 108 1.11 -11.25 -7.95
CA ARG A 108 0.50 -10.07 -8.57
C ARG A 108 0.08 -9.04 -7.52
N ALA A 109 0.96 -8.07 -7.22
CA ALA A 109 0.77 -7.17 -6.10
C ALA A 109 -0.39 -6.17 -6.32
N ARG A 110 -0.58 -5.63 -7.51
CA ARG A 110 -1.59 -4.61 -7.80
C ARG A 110 -3.01 -5.20 -7.72
N SER A 111 -3.25 -6.36 -8.34
CA SER A 111 -4.57 -7.02 -8.32
C SER A 111 -4.89 -7.79 -7.03
N LYS A 112 -3.89 -8.37 -6.34
CA LYS A 112 -4.13 -9.34 -5.24
C LYS A 112 -3.70 -8.88 -3.84
N THR A 113 -3.38 -7.60 -3.63
CA THR A 113 -3.00 -7.07 -2.30
C THR A 113 -4.01 -6.06 -1.77
N ILE A 114 -3.79 -5.54 -0.57
CA ILE A 114 -4.46 -4.33 -0.08
C ILE A 114 -3.46 -3.17 -0.10
N PHE A 115 -3.89 -2.01 -0.61
CA PHE A 115 -3.07 -0.80 -0.61
C PHE A 115 -3.26 -0.02 0.69
N CYS A 116 -2.16 0.36 1.30
CA CYS A 116 -2.10 0.97 2.62
C CYS A 116 -1.03 2.07 2.67
N SER A 117 -1.04 2.88 3.71
CA SER A 117 0.03 3.82 4.05
C SER A 117 0.23 3.84 5.56
N GLY A 118 1.38 4.33 6.02
CA GLY A 118 1.60 4.58 7.44
C GLY A 118 1.09 5.93 7.96
N VAL A 119 0.57 6.78 7.08
CA VAL A 119 -0.13 8.00 7.47
C VAL A 119 -1.63 7.85 7.24
N GLU A 120 -2.42 8.41 8.14
CA GLU A 120 -3.84 8.58 7.93
C GLU A 120 -4.06 9.56 6.77
N SER A 121 -4.45 9.04 5.61
CA SER A 121 -4.87 9.87 4.49
C SER A 121 -6.26 10.44 4.78
N TRP A 122 -6.40 11.76 4.68
CA TRP A 122 -7.69 12.42 4.82
C TRP A 122 -8.69 11.84 3.80
N GLY A 123 -9.85 11.41 4.29
CA GLY A 123 -10.87 10.65 3.55
C GLY A 123 -11.52 11.40 2.40
N GLY A 124 -10.77 11.64 1.33
CA GLY A 124 -11.25 12.25 0.09
C GLY A 124 -12.11 11.28 -0.73
N SER A 125 -11.72 11.02 -1.97
CA SER A 125 -12.50 10.25 -2.96
C SER A 125 -12.58 8.73 -2.74
N TYR A 126 -11.93 8.21 -1.69
CA TYR A 126 -11.76 6.77 -1.45
C TYR A 126 -12.47 6.24 -0.20
N GLY A 127 -13.25 7.09 0.48
CA GLY A 127 -14.02 6.74 1.67
C GLY A 127 -13.35 7.10 2.98
N SER A 128 -13.79 6.45 4.06
CA SER A 128 -13.31 6.69 5.42
C SER A 128 -11.99 5.95 5.68
N SER A 129 -11.17 6.49 6.58
CA SER A 129 -9.90 5.88 6.97
C SER A 129 -10.09 4.83 8.07
N TYR A 130 -9.35 3.73 7.94
CA TYR A 130 -9.36 2.61 8.87
C TYR A 130 -7.94 2.16 9.15
N VAL A 131 -7.69 1.74 10.39
CA VAL A 131 -6.52 0.94 10.76
C VAL A 131 -6.79 -0.51 10.37
N ILE A 132 -5.83 -1.16 9.71
CA ILE A 132 -5.97 -2.54 9.26
C ILE A 132 -5.00 -3.50 9.96
N PHE A 133 -5.43 -4.75 10.11
CA PHE A 133 -4.64 -5.82 10.72
C PHE A 133 -4.72 -7.10 9.85
N PRO A 134 -3.66 -7.44 9.09
CA PRO A 134 -3.62 -8.66 8.27
C PRO A 134 -3.77 -9.92 9.13
N LYS A 135 -4.65 -10.85 8.73
CA LYS A 135 -4.84 -12.13 9.41
C LYS A 135 -3.85 -13.17 8.89
N GLY A 136 -3.31 -13.98 9.81
CA GLY A 136 -2.43 -15.09 9.48
C GLY A 136 -1.07 -14.66 8.94
N SER A 137 -0.54 -15.42 7.99
CA SER A 137 0.66 -15.07 7.24
C SER A 137 0.38 -13.91 6.29
N PHE A 138 1.30 -12.97 6.21
CA PHE A 138 1.25 -11.87 5.25
C PHE A 138 2.62 -11.64 4.63
N LYS A 139 2.62 -11.09 3.42
CA LYS A 139 3.78 -10.42 2.82
C LYS A 139 3.44 -8.96 2.57
N PHE A 140 4.43 -8.14 2.26
CA PHE A 140 4.18 -6.77 1.84
C PHE A 140 5.25 -6.32 0.86
N LEU A 141 4.89 -5.38 0.00
CA LEU A 141 5.80 -4.68 -0.90
C LEU A 141 5.69 -3.18 -0.65
N TRP A 142 6.83 -2.51 -0.60
CA TRP A 142 6.91 -1.07 -0.48
C TRP A 142 8.20 -0.55 -1.12
N SER A 143 8.30 0.75 -1.34
CA SER A 143 9.51 1.39 -1.88
C SER A 143 9.84 2.64 -1.08
N GLU A 144 11.13 2.88 -0.85
CA GLU A 144 11.63 4.14 -0.25
C GLU A 144 11.57 5.33 -1.22
N ARG A 145 11.25 5.07 -2.49
CA ARG A 145 11.33 6.06 -3.57
C ARG A 145 9.99 6.37 -4.19
N VAL A 146 9.01 5.48 -4.05
CA VAL A 146 7.67 5.63 -4.62
C VAL A 146 6.66 5.87 -3.52
N LYS A 147 6.12 7.09 -3.49
CA LYS A 147 5.03 7.45 -2.58
C LYS A 147 3.70 6.88 -3.07
N ASP A 148 3.41 7.04 -4.36
CA ASP A 148 2.22 6.49 -5.02
C ASP A 148 2.63 5.82 -6.33
N SER A 149 2.31 4.52 -6.46
CA SER A 149 2.73 3.77 -7.63
C SER A 149 1.99 4.15 -8.92
N TYR A 150 0.82 4.80 -8.82
CA TYR A 150 0.12 5.29 -10.00
C TYR A 150 0.87 6.46 -10.65
N ASP A 151 1.17 7.50 -9.86
CA ASP A 151 1.75 8.76 -10.36
C ASP A 151 3.21 8.57 -10.81
N GLU A 152 3.97 7.76 -10.07
CA GLU A 152 5.41 7.67 -10.25
C GLU A 152 5.86 6.54 -11.19
N VAL A 153 5.10 5.44 -11.27
CA VAL A 153 5.53 4.23 -12.00
C VAL A 153 4.90 4.15 -13.38
N CYS A 154 3.63 4.51 -13.52
CA CYS A 154 2.90 4.20 -14.74
C CYS A 154 3.23 5.21 -15.84
N MET A 155 2.72 6.44 -15.78
CA MET A 155 2.82 7.34 -16.93
C MET A 155 4.16 8.05 -17.03
N THR A 156 4.69 8.54 -15.91
CA THR A 156 5.96 9.30 -15.89
C THR A 156 7.14 8.42 -16.29
N ALA A 157 7.15 7.17 -15.83
CA ALA A 157 8.24 6.25 -16.06
C ALA A 157 8.25 5.70 -17.49
N ILE A 158 7.07 5.34 -18.03
CA ILE A 158 6.91 4.98 -19.44
C ILE A 158 7.38 6.13 -20.33
N LYS A 159 6.84 7.35 -20.12
CA LYS A 159 7.22 8.53 -20.92
C LYS A 159 8.73 8.74 -20.96
N ARG A 160 9.38 8.75 -19.79
CA ARG A 160 10.83 8.95 -19.70
C ARG A 160 11.63 7.85 -20.39
N THR A 161 11.26 6.58 -20.23
CA THR A 161 12.01 5.50 -20.89
C THR A 161 11.85 5.57 -22.40
N LEU A 162 10.64 5.84 -22.89
CA LEU A 162 10.38 6.05 -24.31
C LEU A 162 11.19 7.22 -24.86
N SER A 163 11.25 8.35 -24.14
CA SER A 163 12.08 9.52 -24.51
C SER A 163 13.55 9.16 -24.61
N ASN A 164 14.10 8.48 -23.60
CA ASN A 164 15.51 8.11 -23.59
C ASN A 164 15.87 7.13 -24.72
N GLN A 165 14.98 6.17 -25.01
CA GLN A 165 15.21 5.20 -26.07
C GLN A 165 15.14 5.86 -27.44
N TYR A 166 14.12 6.70 -27.68
CA TYR A 166 14.00 7.47 -28.90
C TYR A 166 15.21 8.38 -29.12
N GLU A 167 15.68 9.07 -28.08
CA GLU A 167 16.88 9.92 -28.15
C GLU A 167 18.12 9.10 -28.53
N LYS A 168 18.27 7.89 -27.98
CA LYS A 168 19.39 6.99 -28.29
C LYS A 168 19.35 6.52 -29.74
N GLU A 169 18.22 5.98 -30.20
CA GLU A 169 18.05 5.48 -31.57
C GLU A 169 18.19 6.60 -32.61
N THR A 170 17.64 7.78 -32.33
CA THR A 170 17.74 8.96 -33.20
C THR A 170 19.19 9.45 -33.30
N LYS A 171 19.93 9.49 -32.18
CA LYS A 171 21.37 9.84 -32.19
C LYS A 171 22.21 8.84 -32.95
N GLU A 172 21.92 7.55 -32.85
CA GLU A 172 22.61 6.48 -33.58
C GLU A 172 22.33 6.54 -35.10
N LEU A 173 21.11 6.88 -35.51
CA LEU A 173 20.71 6.95 -36.93
C LEU A 173 21.23 8.20 -37.67
N ILE A 174 21.20 9.37 -37.02
CA ILE A 174 21.43 10.66 -37.71
C ILE A 174 22.91 11.08 -37.62
N GLY A 175 23.71 10.47 -36.74
CA GLY A 175 25.15 10.73 -36.60
C GLY A 175 25.50 12.19 -36.27
N LYS A 176 24.51 13.00 -35.88
CA LYS A 176 24.60 14.43 -35.59
C LYS A 176 23.68 14.78 -34.41
N SER A 177 24.06 15.82 -33.67
CA SER A 177 23.20 16.45 -32.67
C SER A 177 21.89 16.88 -33.32
N VAL A 178 20.80 16.25 -32.89
CA VAL A 178 19.44 16.58 -33.32
C VAL A 178 19.15 18.06 -32.97
N PRO A 179 18.60 18.87 -33.90
CA PRO A 179 18.16 20.22 -33.58
C PRO A 179 17.05 20.21 -32.52
N ASP A 180 17.27 20.99 -31.47
CA ASP A 180 16.62 21.03 -30.15
C ASP A 180 15.11 21.42 -30.14
N LYS A 181 14.39 21.41 -31.27
CA LYS A 181 13.00 21.93 -31.33
C LYS A 181 12.04 21.18 -32.25
N ASP A 182 12.46 20.75 -33.43
CA ASP A 182 11.52 20.15 -34.39
C ASP A 182 11.27 18.65 -34.13
N VAL A 183 12.22 17.99 -33.45
CA VAL A 183 12.08 16.58 -33.04
C VAL A 183 11.22 16.44 -31.79
N ASP A 184 11.15 17.48 -30.97
CA ASP A 184 10.34 17.49 -29.76
C ASP A 184 8.85 17.44 -30.11
N ASP A 185 8.40 18.15 -31.15
CA ASP A 185 6.98 18.18 -31.54
C ASP A 185 6.50 16.83 -32.12
N GLU A 186 7.28 16.18 -33.01
CA GLU A 186 6.91 14.87 -33.56
C GLU A 186 6.97 13.77 -32.49
N PHE A 187 7.98 13.80 -31.61
CA PHE A 187 8.10 12.85 -30.51
C PHE A 187 6.99 13.05 -29.47
N ASP A 188 6.66 14.28 -29.10
CA ASP A 188 5.56 14.57 -28.18
C ASP A 188 4.20 14.17 -28.77
N MET A 189 4.00 14.37 -30.08
CA MET A 189 2.81 13.87 -30.78
C MET A 189 2.73 12.34 -30.77
N TRP A 190 3.84 11.65 -31.06
CA TRP A 190 3.89 10.19 -31.00
C TRP A 190 3.69 9.67 -29.57
N LEU A 191 4.32 10.30 -28.58
CA LEU A 191 4.17 9.95 -27.17
C LEU A 191 2.73 10.19 -26.71
N TYR A 192 2.11 11.29 -27.15
CA TYR A 192 0.70 11.56 -26.92
C TYR A 192 -0.19 10.46 -27.52
N ASP A 193 0.06 10.08 -28.78
CA ASP A 193 -0.67 9.01 -29.46
C ASP A 193 -0.51 7.66 -28.77
N VAL A 194 0.71 7.25 -28.42
CA VAL A 194 0.98 6.02 -27.65
C VAL A 194 0.26 6.07 -26.30
N THR A 195 0.31 7.21 -25.58
CA THR A 195 -0.40 7.32 -24.28
C THR A 195 -1.92 7.25 -24.42
N ASN A 196 -2.49 7.74 -25.54
CA ASN A 196 -3.89 7.54 -25.85
C ASN A 196 -4.20 6.08 -26.16
N ARG A 197 -3.38 5.40 -26.97
CA ARG A 197 -3.56 3.98 -27.29
C ARG A 197 -3.42 3.08 -26.06
N ILE A 198 -2.50 3.39 -25.15
CA ILE A 198 -2.43 2.78 -23.82
C ILE A 198 -3.78 2.91 -23.09
N LYS A 199 -4.36 4.12 -23.07
CA LYS A 199 -5.63 4.40 -22.39
C LYS A 199 -6.80 3.58 -22.96
N TYR A 200 -6.76 3.26 -24.25
CA TYR A 200 -7.79 2.47 -24.94
C TYR A 200 -7.45 0.99 -25.11
N ASP A 201 -6.33 0.52 -24.54
CA ASP A 201 -5.84 -0.86 -24.67
C ASP A 201 -5.65 -1.32 -26.13
N ASP A 202 -5.28 -0.38 -27.02
CA ASP A 202 -5.10 -0.59 -28.45
C ASP A 202 -3.61 -0.55 -28.83
N LEU A 203 -2.85 -1.46 -28.21
CA LEU A 203 -1.40 -1.57 -28.41
C LEU A 203 -1.07 -2.82 -29.24
N ASN A 204 -0.18 -2.66 -30.21
CA ASN A 204 0.42 -3.80 -30.90
C ASN A 204 1.48 -4.51 -30.04
N ASP A 205 1.96 -5.67 -30.49
CA ASP A 205 2.90 -6.50 -29.72
C ASP A 205 4.24 -5.80 -29.44
N ASP A 206 4.75 -5.02 -30.40
CA ASP A 206 6.01 -4.29 -30.25
C ASP A 206 5.87 -3.16 -29.21
N GLU A 207 4.75 -2.46 -29.22
CA GLU A 207 4.43 -1.42 -28.22
C GLU A 207 4.24 -2.00 -26.83
N ARG A 208 3.53 -3.13 -26.70
CA ARG A 208 3.39 -3.85 -25.42
C ARG A 208 4.75 -4.25 -24.88
N LYS A 209 5.62 -4.80 -25.73
CA LYS A 209 6.98 -5.19 -25.35
C LYS A 209 7.81 -3.99 -24.90
N LEU A 210 7.71 -2.87 -25.60
CA LEU A 210 8.41 -1.63 -25.25
C LEU A 210 7.95 -1.09 -23.90
N ILE A 211 6.63 -1.06 -23.65
CA ILE A 211 6.07 -0.66 -22.35
C ILE A 211 6.50 -1.61 -21.24
N TYR A 212 6.50 -2.93 -21.50
CA TYR A 212 6.98 -3.92 -20.54
C TYR A 212 8.43 -3.64 -20.15
N MET A 213 9.34 -3.49 -21.12
CA MET A 213 10.75 -3.17 -20.86
C MET A 213 10.92 -1.86 -20.07
N ALA A 214 10.11 -0.86 -20.39
CA ALA A 214 10.11 0.40 -19.67
C ALA A 214 9.67 0.22 -18.21
N LEU A 215 8.58 -0.48 -17.97
CA LEU A 215 8.08 -0.76 -16.61
C LEU A 215 9.09 -1.59 -15.83
N GLU A 216 9.62 -2.66 -16.43
CA GLU A 216 10.57 -3.57 -15.81
C GLU A 216 11.82 -2.83 -15.35
N TYR A 217 12.44 -2.03 -16.24
CA TYR A 217 13.58 -1.19 -15.87
C TYR A 217 13.26 -0.25 -14.71
N ASN A 218 12.09 0.39 -14.72
CA ASN A 218 11.72 1.30 -13.64
C ASN A 218 11.47 0.54 -12.32
N ILE A 219 10.78 -0.60 -12.35
CA ILE A 219 10.46 -1.42 -11.17
C ILE A 219 11.73 -1.96 -10.53
N LEU A 220 12.61 -2.56 -11.34
CA LEU A 220 13.83 -3.20 -10.87
C LEU A 220 14.89 -2.19 -10.44
N GLU A 221 15.22 -1.21 -11.29
CA GLU A 221 16.40 -0.38 -11.08
C GLU A 221 16.09 0.90 -10.29
N ARG A 222 14.90 1.46 -10.50
CA ARG A 222 14.59 2.79 -9.97
C ARG A 222 13.72 2.74 -8.73
N ILE A 223 12.66 1.96 -8.76
CA ILE A 223 11.67 1.91 -7.69
C ILE A 223 12.20 1.06 -6.54
N ASN A 224 12.90 -0.04 -6.84
CA ASN A 224 13.56 -0.88 -5.83
C ASN A 224 12.58 -1.30 -4.72
N TYR A 225 11.51 -1.99 -5.11
CA TYR A 225 10.54 -2.55 -4.17
C TYR A 225 11.22 -3.55 -3.23
N LYS A 226 10.74 -3.59 -1.98
CA LYS A 226 11.28 -4.42 -0.90
C LYS A 226 10.17 -5.11 -0.13
N GLU A 227 10.49 -6.28 0.41
CA GLU A 227 9.61 -7.07 1.31
C GLU A 227 10.07 -7.06 2.78
N ASP A 228 11.02 -6.19 3.12
CA ASP A 228 11.64 -6.15 4.43
C ASP A 228 11.27 -4.89 5.22
N ASN A 229 11.55 -4.93 6.53
CA ASN A 229 11.45 -3.80 7.44
C ASN A 229 10.09 -3.06 7.41
N LEU A 230 9.02 -3.77 7.82
CA LEU A 230 7.66 -3.24 7.89
C LEU A 230 7.56 -1.90 8.64
N ILE A 231 8.39 -1.71 9.67
CA ILE A 231 8.42 -0.48 10.45
C ILE A 231 8.88 0.70 9.61
N LYS A 232 9.96 0.51 8.83
CA LYS A 232 10.42 1.52 7.89
C LYS A 232 9.39 1.77 6.78
N ALA A 233 8.71 0.73 6.31
CA ALA A 233 7.63 0.86 5.34
C ALA A 233 6.51 1.77 5.88
N ILE A 234 6.00 1.51 7.08
CA ILE A 234 4.97 2.35 7.72
C ILE A 234 5.48 3.79 7.87
N LYS A 235 6.67 3.99 8.42
CA LYS A 235 7.23 5.34 8.64
C LYS A 235 7.56 6.11 7.36
N SER A 236 7.64 5.44 6.21
CA SER A 236 7.89 6.13 4.94
C SER A 236 6.69 6.95 4.47
N GLU A 237 5.49 6.68 4.99
CA GLU A 237 4.22 7.26 4.50
C GLU A 237 3.89 6.91 3.04
N HIS A 238 4.69 6.06 2.40
CA HIS A 238 4.52 5.62 1.04
C HIS A 238 3.45 4.52 0.93
N GLU A 239 3.04 4.22 -0.30
CA GLU A 239 2.17 3.09 -0.59
C GLU A 239 2.82 1.77 -0.16
N ILE A 240 2.06 0.97 0.58
CA ILE A 240 2.41 -0.37 1.02
C ILE A 240 1.35 -1.33 0.49
N MET A 241 1.78 -2.30 -0.31
CA MET A 241 0.93 -3.37 -0.85
C MET A 241 1.02 -4.58 0.08
N ILE A 242 -0.01 -4.85 0.88
CA ILE A 242 -0.02 -6.00 1.80
C ILE A 242 -0.71 -7.20 1.16
N PHE A 243 0.00 -8.32 1.06
CA PHE A 243 -0.54 -9.59 0.58
C PHE A 243 -1.01 -10.44 1.78
N CYS A 244 -2.32 -10.62 1.92
CA CYS A 244 -2.93 -11.53 2.89
C CYS A 244 -4.27 -12.04 2.36
N LYS A 245 -4.87 -13.04 3.03
CA LYS A 245 -6.19 -13.56 2.64
C LYS A 245 -7.32 -12.67 3.17
N ASP A 246 -7.24 -12.34 4.45
CA ASP A 246 -8.25 -11.60 5.19
C ASP A 246 -7.58 -10.56 6.08
N TYR A 247 -8.30 -9.51 6.47
CA TYR A 247 -7.83 -8.49 7.40
C TYR A 247 -8.96 -7.97 8.28
N TYR A 248 -8.63 -7.52 9.49
CA TYR A 248 -9.52 -6.71 10.31
C TYR A 248 -9.37 -5.24 9.96
N TYR A 249 -10.44 -4.46 10.18
CA TYR A 249 -10.41 -3.01 10.07
C TYR A 249 -11.08 -2.37 11.29
N LEU A 250 -10.57 -1.22 11.71
CA LEU A 250 -11.11 -0.39 12.78
C LEU A 250 -11.06 1.08 12.37
N SER A 251 -12.19 1.77 12.47
CA SER A 251 -12.34 3.19 12.12
C SER A 251 -11.36 4.04 12.93
N THR A 252 -10.60 4.89 12.24
CA THR A 252 -9.67 5.81 12.91
C THR A 252 -10.43 6.82 13.76
N TYR A 253 -11.55 7.33 13.25
CA TYR A 253 -12.40 8.30 13.93
C TYR A 253 -12.91 7.81 15.29
N GLU A 254 -13.30 6.53 15.39
CA GLU A 254 -13.88 5.97 16.62
C GLU A 254 -12.83 5.35 17.55
N PHE A 255 -11.83 4.66 17.00
CA PHE A 255 -11.04 3.71 17.77
C PHE A 255 -9.54 3.98 17.82
N GLU A 256 -9.01 4.97 17.10
CA GLU A 256 -7.55 5.12 16.99
C GLU A 256 -6.86 5.28 18.36
N SER A 257 -7.42 6.11 19.25
CA SER A 257 -6.86 6.29 20.58
C SER A 257 -6.93 5.00 21.43
N LEU A 258 -7.99 4.20 21.28
CA LEU A 258 -8.08 2.90 21.94
C LEU A 258 -7.10 1.89 21.38
N ILE A 259 -6.91 1.84 20.07
CA ILE A 259 -5.92 0.97 19.42
C ILE A 259 -4.53 1.28 20.00
N LYS A 260 -4.16 2.57 20.04
CA LYS A 260 -2.89 3.02 20.61
C LYS A 260 -2.75 2.58 22.07
N LEU A 261 -3.79 2.78 22.87
CA LEU A 261 -3.80 2.41 24.28
C LEU A 261 -3.68 0.88 24.49
N PHE A 262 -4.34 0.07 23.68
CA PHE A 262 -4.26 -1.38 23.76
C PHE A 262 -2.94 -1.96 23.23
N LEU A 263 -2.27 -1.29 22.29
CA LEU A 263 -0.96 -1.70 21.78
C LEU A 263 0.17 -1.32 22.75
N TRP A 264 0.13 -0.10 23.29
CA TRP A 264 1.28 0.50 23.95
C TRP A 264 1.05 0.94 25.39
N GLY A 265 -0.10 0.65 26.00
CA GLY A 265 -0.64 1.27 27.23
C GLY A 265 0.27 1.50 28.45
N SER A 266 1.29 2.33 28.32
CA SER A 266 2.20 2.74 29.39
C SER A 266 2.95 4.05 29.07
N ILE A 267 2.48 4.87 28.13
CA ILE A 267 3.21 6.09 27.68
C ILE A 267 2.35 7.36 27.69
N TYR A 268 1.35 7.41 28.56
CA TYR A 268 0.79 8.68 29.01
C TYR A 268 0.56 8.62 30.51
#